data_AF-A0A0U1QS28-F1
#
_entry.id   AF-A0A0U1QS28-F1
#
_cell.length_a   1.000
_cell.length_b   1.000
_cell.length_c   1.000
_cell.angle_alpha   90.00
_cell.angle_beta   90.00
_cell.angle_gamma   90.00
#
_symmetry.space_group_name_H-M   'P 1'
#
loop_
_entity.id
_entity.type
_entity.pdbx_description
1 polymer ?
#
loop_
_entity_poly.entity_id
_entity_poly.type
_entity_poly.pdbx_seq_one_letter_code
_entity_poly.pdbx_strand_id
1 'polypeptide(L)'
;METRIYEREKLYKEVWEEPMTTLATRYGVSDVALRKHCIKMNIPLPKSGHWTKMKSGKKISIPPLPEHNGPDKIEVPVQTFDNSDRFGAKMSEILSFLSNEEHQRVTHYSLALKVPDRLTKPHDLIEGTKQYYSSKKGTTQTKESHVINLSKISDELKNRVYRFYNTLFVALEHLGYTVENAPKSYGYSRRVVDNELSISFGGDRVPIFIKEIQTRIDHIPTDKELKNSLWSIPSYDYIKTGKLHFGIDSYHARRKNWRDTEAKVIEDQIGEIVLWIMDAIHVEKVKRI
;
A
#
# COMPACT_ATOMS: atom_id res chain seq x y z
N MET A 1 15.13 3.71 26.23
CA MET A 1 15.48 3.64 24.79
C MET A 1 16.62 2.65 24.68
N GLU A 2 16.40 1.51 24.02
CA GLU A 2 17.48 0.56 23.76
C GLU A 2 18.33 1.12 22.62
N THR A 3 19.65 1.08 22.72
CA THR A 3 20.58 1.62 21.71
C THR A 3 21.40 0.48 21.15
N ARG A 4 21.45 0.34 19.82
CA ARG A 4 22.30 -0.64 19.13
C ARG A 4 23.57 0.07 18.68
N ILE A 5 24.71 -0.49 19.06
CA ILE A 5 26.03 0.00 18.67
C ILE A 5 26.46 -0.79 17.43
N TYR A 6 26.68 -0.10 16.32
CA TYR A 6 27.31 -0.68 15.14
C TYR A 6 28.77 -0.26 15.11
N GLU A 7 29.68 -1.23 15.09
CA GLU A 7 31.11 -1.01 14.88
C GLU A 7 31.45 -1.24 13.41
N ARG A 8 32.10 -0.26 12.79
CA ARG A 8 32.34 -0.20 11.34
C ARG A 8 33.07 -1.43 10.81
N GLU A 9 34.14 -1.86 11.46
CA GLU A 9 34.93 -3.02 11.04
C GLU A 9 34.17 -4.34 11.19
N LYS A 10 33.44 -4.49 12.30
CA LYS A 10 32.63 -5.67 12.57
C LYS A 10 31.52 -5.81 11.54
N LEU A 11 30.80 -4.72 11.26
CA LEU A 11 29.72 -4.72 10.29
C LEU A 11 30.24 -4.97 8.87
N TYR A 12 31.43 -4.46 8.52
CA TYR A 12 32.07 -4.79 7.24
C TYR A 12 32.32 -6.30 7.10
N LYS A 13 32.92 -6.96 8.10
CA LYS A 13 33.15 -8.41 8.04
C LYS A 13 31.85 -9.18 7.86
N GLU A 14 30.86 -8.89 8.67
CA GLU A 14 29.57 -9.57 8.64
C GLU A 14 28.84 -9.39 7.30
N VAL A 15 28.84 -8.19 6.73
CA VAL A 15 28.23 -7.88 5.42
C VAL A 15 28.84 -8.68 4.27
N TRP A 16 30.09 -9.10 4.39
CA TRP A 16 30.79 -9.92 3.39
C TRP A 16 30.80 -11.42 3.73
N GLU A 17 30.42 -11.80 4.96
CA GLU A 17 30.25 -13.19 5.41
C GLU A 17 28.82 -13.73 5.22
N GLU A 18 27.80 -12.89 5.41
CA GLU A 18 26.40 -13.31 5.33
C GLU A 18 25.50 -12.42 4.44
N PRO A 19 24.42 -12.97 3.86
CA PRO A 19 23.42 -12.17 3.16
C PRO A 19 22.80 -11.10 4.05
N MET A 20 22.65 -9.90 3.47
CA MET A 20 22.09 -8.72 4.16
C MET A 20 20.71 -8.97 4.78
N THR A 21 19.89 -9.85 4.19
CA THR A 21 18.58 -10.24 4.73
C THR A 21 18.68 -10.98 6.06
N THR A 22 19.69 -11.84 6.21
CA THR A 22 19.96 -12.60 7.44
C THR A 22 20.52 -11.67 8.51
N LEU A 23 21.50 -10.84 8.12
CA LEU A 23 22.07 -9.84 9.01
C LEU A 23 21.01 -8.85 9.50
N ALA A 24 20.17 -8.32 8.62
CA ALA A 24 19.12 -7.38 8.98
C ALA A 24 18.16 -7.97 10.02
N THR A 25 17.79 -9.25 9.88
CA THR A 25 16.99 -9.98 10.87
C THR A 25 17.71 -10.08 12.22
N ARG A 26 18.99 -10.47 12.24
CA ARG A 26 19.83 -10.55 13.46
C ARG A 26 19.97 -9.21 14.15
N TYR A 27 20.12 -8.15 13.36
CA TYR A 27 20.19 -6.77 13.83
C TYR A 27 18.82 -6.15 14.12
N GLY A 28 17.72 -6.88 13.95
CA GLY A 28 16.35 -6.41 14.20
C GLY A 28 15.97 -5.14 13.43
N VAL A 29 16.47 -4.98 12.19
CA VAL A 29 16.21 -3.84 11.30
C VAL A 29 15.81 -4.34 9.91
N SER A 30 15.28 -3.47 9.05
CA SER A 30 15.04 -3.84 7.65
C SER A 30 16.34 -3.86 6.84
N ASP A 31 16.41 -4.69 5.80
CA ASP A 31 17.55 -4.76 4.86
C ASP A 31 17.91 -3.37 4.31
N VAL A 32 16.90 -2.58 3.94
CA VAL A 32 17.08 -1.21 3.45
C VAL A 32 17.69 -0.30 4.51
N ALA A 33 17.24 -0.42 5.77
CA ALA A 33 17.82 0.35 6.86
C ALA A 33 19.28 -0.03 7.12
N LEU A 34 19.60 -1.32 7.16
CA LEU A 34 20.99 -1.79 7.36
C LEU A 34 21.93 -1.29 6.25
N ARG A 35 21.48 -1.32 4.99
CA ARG A 35 22.26 -0.76 3.86
C ARG A 35 22.48 0.74 3.98
N LYS A 36 21.48 1.52 4.42
CA LYS A 36 21.64 2.97 4.66
C LYS A 36 22.72 3.23 5.70
N HIS A 37 22.78 2.44 6.78
CA HIS A 37 23.83 2.55 7.79
C HIS A 37 25.21 2.19 7.22
N CYS A 38 25.32 1.13 6.43
CA CYS A 38 26.57 0.76 5.75
C CYS A 38 27.07 1.88 4.83
N ILE A 39 26.18 2.47 4.02
CA ILE A 39 26.50 3.60 3.14
C ILE A 39 26.97 4.82 3.95
N LYS A 40 26.29 5.13 5.06
CA LYS A 40 26.66 6.24 5.95
C LYS A 40 28.07 6.09 6.53
N MET A 41 28.46 4.85 6.86
CA MET A 41 29.80 4.50 7.36
C MET A 41 30.83 4.23 6.25
N ASN A 42 30.48 4.51 4.98
CA ASN A 42 31.33 4.23 3.82
C ASN A 42 31.83 2.77 3.76
N ILE A 43 30.97 1.82 4.12
CA ILE A 43 31.24 0.38 4.07
C ILE A 43 30.86 -0.12 2.67
N PRO A 44 31.79 -0.74 1.91
CA PRO A 44 31.48 -1.26 0.60
C PRO A 44 30.52 -2.45 0.71
N LEU A 45 29.46 -2.41 -0.10
CA LEU A 45 28.41 -3.43 -0.10
C LEU A 45 28.60 -4.43 -1.26
N PRO A 46 28.31 -5.73 -1.05
CA PRO A 46 28.33 -6.70 -2.12
C PRO A 46 27.28 -6.35 -3.20
N LYS A 47 27.70 -6.36 -4.47
CA LYS A 47 26.80 -6.11 -5.61
C LYS A 47 25.70 -7.18 -5.71
N SER A 48 24.57 -6.82 -6.32
CA SER A 48 23.50 -7.78 -6.64
C SER A 48 24.07 -8.99 -7.41
N GLY A 49 23.77 -10.20 -6.95
CA GLY A 49 24.31 -11.46 -7.50
C GLY A 49 25.64 -11.93 -6.92
N HIS A 50 26.26 -11.19 -6.00
CA HIS A 50 27.47 -11.63 -5.27
C HIS A 50 27.29 -12.99 -4.60
N TRP A 51 26.21 -13.16 -3.83
CA TRP A 51 25.90 -14.40 -3.11
C TRP A 51 25.59 -15.58 -4.04
N THR A 52 25.04 -15.32 -5.22
CA THR A 52 24.83 -16.34 -6.27
C THR A 52 26.16 -16.79 -6.88
N LYS A 53 27.12 -15.86 -7.05
CA LYS A 53 28.48 -16.16 -7.53
C LYS A 53 29.31 -16.91 -6.48
N MET A 54 29.12 -16.62 -5.21
CA MET A 54 29.74 -17.36 -4.10
C MET A 54 29.25 -18.82 -4.06
N LYS A 55 27.93 -19.05 -4.12
CA LYS A 55 27.33 -20.40 -4.15
C LYS A 55 27.75 -21.24 -5.36
N SER A 56 28.20 -20.60 -6.44
CA SER A 56 28.71 -21.26 -7.65
C SER A 56 30.25 -21.42 -7.66
N GLY A 57 30.92 -21.23 -6.52
CA GLY A 57 32.34 -21.54 -6.35
C GLY A 57 33.31 -20.59 -7.06
N LYS A 58 32.87 -19.42 -7.53
CA LYS A 58 33.74 -18.44 -8.21
C LYS A 58 34.56 -17.66 -7.20
N LYS A 59 35.83 -17.38 -7.53
CA LYS A 59 36.75 -16.58 -6.72
C LYS A 59 36.25 -15.14 -6.63
N ILE A 60 36.01 -14.65 -5.42
CA ILE A 60 35.47 -13.32 -5.14
C ILE A 60 36.61 -12.40 -4.68
N SER A 61 36.60 -11.16 -5.19
CA SER A 61 37.45 -10.08 -4.68
C SER A 61 36.63 -9.21 -3.72
N ILE A 62 37.02 -9.22 -2.45
CA ILE A 62 36.45 -8.36 -1.42
C ILE A 62 37.24 -7.04 -1.44
N PRO A 63 36.62 -5.88 -1.73
CA PRO A 63 37.30 -4.60 -1.75
C PRO A 63 37.73 -4.21 -0.32
N PRO A 64 38.95 -3.68 -0.12
CA PRO A 64 39.41 -3.27 1.20
C PRO A 64 38.50 -2.17 1.77
N LEU A 65 38.38 -2.13 3.10
CA LEU A 65 37.60 -1.12 3.80
C LEU A 65 38.23 0.27 3.55
N PRO A 66 37.51 1.21 2.91
CA PRO A 66 38.06 2.55 2.62
C PRO A 66 38.36 3.34 3.89
N GLU A 67 39.22 4.35 3.82
CA GLU A 67 39.32 5.34 4.90
C GLU A 67 38.01 6.13 5.03
N HIS A 68 37.64 6.48 6.26
CA HIS A 68 36.42 7.21 6.57
C HIS A 68 36.67 8.19 7.71
N ASN A 69 36.34 9.47 7.48
CA ASN A 69 36.52 10.54 8.46
C ASN A 69 35.31 10.70 9.41
N GLY A 70 34.42 9.72 9.46
CA GLY A 70 33.26 9.70 10.36
C GLY A 70 33.48 8.80 11.57
N PRO A 71 32.50 8.73 12.49
CA PRO A 71 32.64 7.94 13.70
C PRO A 71 32.68 6.43 13.39
N ASP A 72 33.67 5.72 13.93
CA ASP A 72 33.84 4.27 13.78
C ASP A 72 32.77 3.44 14.51
N LYS A 73 32.07 4.10 15.44
CA LYS A 73 30.92 3.55 16.15
C LYS A 73 29.74 4.46 15.92
N ILE A 74 28.65 3.89 15.41
CA ILE A 74 27.36 4.60 15.38
C ILE A 74 26.44 3.96 16.40
N GLU A 75 26.01 4.79 17.34
CA GLU A 75 24.88 4.49 18.20
C GLU A 75 23.62 4.77 17.40
N VAL A 76 22.96 3.70 16.99
CA VAL A 76 21.65 3.80 16.35
C VAL A 76 20.66 3.49 17.45
N PRO A 77 19.83 4.46 17.88
CA PRO A 77 18.73 4.15 18.76
C PRO A 77 17.93 3.03 18.10
N VAL A 78 17.66 1.96 18.85
CA VAL A 78 16.69 0.96 18.42
C VAL A 78 15.39 1.73 18.32
N GLN A 79 15.09 2.17 17.10
CA GLN A 79 13.73 2.43 16.73
C GLN A 79 13.07 1.07 16.90
N THR A 80 12.49 0.84 18.08
CA THR A 80 11.20 0.17 18.11
C THR A 80 10.47 0.77 16.93
N PHE A 81 9.94 -0.05 16.03
CA PHE A 81 9.03 0.43 15.02
C PHE A 81 7.75 0.91 15.69
N ASP A 82 7.87 1.76 16.71
CA ASP A 82 6.85 2.68 17.13
C ASP A 82 6.76 3.70 16.00
N ASN A 83 6.04 3.27 14.98
CA ASN A 83 5.61 4.08 13.87
C ASN A 83 4.87 5.32 14.41
N SER A 84 4.41 5.32 15.67
CA SER A 84 3.74 6.39 16.40
C SER A 84 4.50 7.72 16.42
N ASP A 85 5.82 7.75 16.62
CA ASP A 85 6.57 9.03 16.71
C ASP A 85 6.79 9.70 15.35
N ARG A 86 7.13 8.92 14.31
CA ARG A 86 7.17 9.44 12.93
C ARG A 86 5.78 9.72 12.37
N PHE A 87 4.80 8.92 12.76
CA PHE A 87 3.40 9.13 12.40
C PHE A 87 2.87 10.40 13.05
N GLY A 88 3.21 10.69 14.32
CA GLY A 88 2.85 11.92 15.01
C GLY A 88 3.42 13.17 14.33
N ALA A 89 4.73 13.17 14.03
CA ALA A 89 5.37 14.29 13.33
C ALA A 89 4.86 14.47 11.88
N LYS A 90 4.51 13.37 11.20
CA LYS A 90 3.89 13.43 9.87
C LYS A 90 2.41 13.85 9.95
N MET A 91 1.71 13.50 11.03
CA MET A 91 0.32 13.88 11.29
C MET A 91 0.16 15.36 11.58
N SER A 92 1.13 15.99 12.26
CA SER A 92 1.13 17.44 12.47
C SER A 92 1.31 18.23 11.16
N GLU A 93 1.88 17.63 10.12
CA GLU A 93 2.03 18.26 8.79
C GLU A 93 0.87 17.92 7.83
N ILE A 94 0.12 16.86 8.13
CA ILE A 94 -1.11 16.47 7.44
C ILE A 94 -2.23 17.39 7.94
N LEU A 95 -3.10 17.84 7.02
CA LEU A 95 -4.18 18.77 7.34
C LEU A 95 -3.73 20.13 7.89
N SER A 96 -2.52 20.61 7.54
CA SER A 96 -2.03 21.94 7.94
C SER A 96 -2.90 23.11 7.43
N PHE A 97 -3.82 22.82 6.51
CA PHE A 97 -4.82 23.76 6.00
C PHE A 97 -6.04 23.92 6.91
N LEU A 98 -6.20 23.09 7.94
CA LEU A 98 -7.26 23.20 8.94
C LEU A 98 -6.81 24.07 10.11
N SER A 99 -7.77 24.67 10.83
CA SER A 99 -7.48 25.27 12.13
C SER A 99 -7.04 24.20 13.14
N ASN A 100 -6.34 24.59 14.21
CA ASN A 100 -5.88 23.66 15.25
C ASN A 100 -7.04 22.87 15.89
N GLU A 101 -8.19 23.51 16.11
CA GLU A 101 -9.38 22.87 16.67
C GLU A 101 -9.98 21.83 15.72
N GLU A 102 -10.08 22.18 14.43
CA GLU A 102 -10.57 21.26 13.40
C GLU A 102 -9.61 20.09 13.20
N HIS A 103 -8.30 20.36 13.17
CA HIS A 103 -7.26 19.34 13.09
C HIS A 103 -7.41 18.31 14.21
N GLN A 104 -7.49 18.77 15.46
CA GLN A 104 -7.67 17.90 16.63
C GLN A 104 -8.96 17.08 16.54
N ARG A 105 -10.09 17.73 16.18
CA ARG A 105 -11.40 17.07 16.05
C ARG A 105 -11.37 15.98 14.99
N VAL A 106 -10.84 16.28 13.80
CA VAL A 106 -10.76 15.34 12.68
C VAL A 106 -9.81 14.20 13.03
N THR A 107 -8.61 14.50 13.55
CA THR A 107 -7.65 13.46 13.96
C THR A 107 -8.25 12.55 15.03
N HIS A 108 -8.88 13.10 16.08
CA HIS A 108 -9.51 12.31 17.12
C HIS A 108 -10.62 11.41 16.57
N TYR A 109 -11.49 11.95 15.72
CA TYR A 109 -12.54 11.20 15.05
C TYR A 109 -11.96 10.06 14.19
N SER A 110 -11.01 10.37 13.31
CA SER A 110 -10.42 9.40 12.39
C SER A 110 -9.67 8.29 13.11
N LEU A 111 -8.88 8.60 14.15
CA LEU A 111 -8.13 7.59 14.90
C LEU A 111 -9.03 6.67 15.75
N ALA A 112 -10.24 7.12 16.09
CA ALA A 112 -11.23 6.30 16.79
C ALA A 112 -11.99 5.33 15.86
N LEU A 113 -11.88 5.48 14.54
CA LEU A 113 -12.59 4.63 13.57
C LEU A 113 -12.15 3.17 13.67
N LYS A 114 -13.12 2.26 13.67
CA LYS A 114 -12.91 0.82 13.58
C LYS A 114 -13.86 0.23 12.55
N VAL A 115 -13.34 -0.61 11.66
CA VAL A 115 -14.16 -1.33 10.70
C VAL A 115 -14.89 -2.46 11.45
N PRO A 116 -16.23 -2.50 11.44
CA PRO A 116 -16.96 -3.55 12.14
C PRO A 116 -16.86 -4.89 11.40
N ASP A 117 -17.00 -5.99 12.13
CA ASP A 117 -16.99 -7.35 11.55
C ASP A 117 -18.25 -7.67 10.74
N ARG A 118 -19.34 -6.94 10.99
CA ARG A 118 -20.64 -7.12 10.35
C ARG A 118 -21.13 -5.81 9.73
N LEU A 119 -21.78 -5.94 8.58
CA LEU A 119 -22.38 -4.82 7.86
C LEU A 119 -23.88 -4.77 8.17
N THR A 120 -24.31 -3.78 8.95
CA THR A 120 -25.71 -3.63 9.39
C THR A 120 -26.48 -2.61 8.55
N LYS A 121 -25.96 -1.39 8.42
CA LYS A 121 -26.53 -0.32 7.62
C LYS A 121 -25.57 0.02 6.48
N PRO A 122 -25.71 -0.63 5.30
CA PRO A 122 -24.86 -0.34 4.16
C PRO A 122 -25.18 1.04 3.59
N HIS A 123 -24.14 1.75 3.16
CA HIS A 123 -24.23 2.92 2.31
C HIS A 123 -24.85 2.55 0.94
N ASP A 124 -25.59 3.45 0.31
CA ASP A 124 -26.34 3.20 -0.94
C ASP A 124 -25.48 2.56 -2.04
N LEU A 125 -24.28 3.12 -2.30
CA LEU A 125 -23.31 2.54 -3.25
C LEU A 125 -22.92 1.09 -2.92
N ILE A 126 -22.83 0.74 -1.63
CA ILE A 126 -22.53 -0.63 -1.18
C ILE A 126 -23.73 -1.53 -1.40
N GLU A 127 -24.94 -1.07 -1.10
CA GLU A 127 -26.18 -1.80 -1.34
C GLU A 127 -26.37 -2.12 -2.83
N GLY A 128 -26.25 -1.10 -3.69
CA GLY A 128 -26.32 -1.27 -5.14
C GLY A 128 -25.24 -2.21 -5.68
N THR A 129 -24.02 -2.12 -5.15
CA THR A 129 -22.93 -3.02 -5.53
C THR A 129 -23.20 -4.47 -5.10
N LYS A 130 -23.71 -4.69 -3.89
CA LYS A 130 -24.10 -6.03 -3.41
C LYS A 130 -25.18 -6.62 -4.30
N GLN A 131 -26.24 -5.86 -4.58
CA GLN A 131 -27.32 -6.30 -5.45
C GLN A 131 -26.80 -6.72 -6.83
N TYR A 132 -25.94 -5.90 -7.45
CA TYR A 132 -25.35 -6.20 -8.76
C TYR A 132 -24.57 -7.52 -8.76
N TYR A 133 -23.64 -7.71 -7.83
CA TYR A 133 -22.80 -8.92 -7.78
C TYR A 133 -23.51 -10.16 -7.23
N SER A 134 -24.61 -10.01 -6.48
CA SER A 134 -25.45 -11.13 -6.03
C SER A 134 -26.48 -11.56 -7.07
N SER A 135 -26.91 -10.66 -7.96
CA SER A 135 -27.87 -10.99 -9.01
C SER A 135 -27.26 -11.97 -10.03
N LYS A 136 -27.89 -13.14 -10.20
CA LYS A 136 -27.66 -13.95 -11.42
C LYS A 136 -28.17 -13.10 -12.58
N LYS A 137 -27.38 -13.01 -13.67
CA LYS A 137 -27.71 -12.24 -14.89
C LYS A 137 -29.22 -12.28 -15.18
N GLY A 138 -29.92 -11.17 -14.96
CA GLY A 138 -31.26 -10.95 -15.54
C GLY A 138 -32.42 -10.47 -14.67
N THR A 139 -32.32 -10.26 -13.35
CA THR A 139 -33.55 -10.00 -12.56
C THR A 139 -33.60 -8.79 -11.63
N THR A 140 -32.62 -7.89 -11.65
CA THR A 140 -32.78 -6.53 -11.09
C THR A 140 -31.61 -5.68 -11.57
N GLN A 141 -31.83 -4.80 -12.54
CA GLN A 141 -30.79 -3.89 -13.03
C GLN A 141 -30.64 -2.71 -12.07
N THR A 142 -29.74 -2.82 -11.11
CA THR A 142 -29.17 -1.64 -10.45
C THR A 142 -28.56 -0.75 -11.53
N LYS A 143 -28.77 0.57 -11.45
CA LYS A 143 -28.14 1.52 -12.38
C LYS A 143 -26.63 1.32 -12.35
N GLU A 144 -26.00 1.08 -13.50
CA GLU A 144 -24.56 0.76 -13.59
C GLU A 144 -23.69 1.84 -12.93
N SER A 145 -24.12 3.11 -12.96
CA SER A 145 -23.44 4.23 -12.29
C SER A 145 -23.39 4.12 -10.76
N HIS A 146 -24.24 3.31 -10.15
CA HIS A 146 -24.33 3.14 -8.70
C HIS A 146 -23.63 1.86 -8.21
N VAL A 147 -22.78 1.27 -9.06
CA VAL A 147 -22.06 0.03 -8.77
C VAL A 147 -20.56 0.30 -8.72
N ILE A 148 -19.91 -0.05 -7.62
CA ILE A 148 -18.46 0.04 -7.47
C ILE A 148 -17.81 -1.08 -8.29
N ASN A 149 -16.79 -0.72 -9.08
CA ASN A 149 -16.02 -1.71 -9.84
C ASN A 149 -15.17 -2.58 -8.89
N LEU A 150 -15.60 -3.82 -8.68
CA LEU A 150 -14.87 -4.84 -7.90
C LEU A 150 -14.34 -5.98 -8.78
N SER A 151 -14.16 -5.76 -10.09
CA SER A 151 -13.68 -6.78 -11.03
C SER A 151 -12.28 -7.35 -10.70
N LYS A 152 -11.48 -6.62 -9.91
CA LYS A 152 -10.14 -7.02 -9.46
C LYS A 152 -10.11 -7.65 -8.06
N ILE A 153 -11.27 -8.05 -7.52
CA ILE A 153 -11.43 -8.64 -6.20
C ILE A 153 -12.06 -10.04 -6.36
N SER A 154 -11.59 -11.04 -5.62
CA SER A 154 -12.25 -12.35 -5.55
C SER A 154 -13.57 -12.30 -4.78
N ASP A 155 -14.46 -13.27 -5.01
CA ASP A 155 -15.77 -13.30 -4.35
C ASP A 155 -15.66 -13.43 -2.83
N GLU A 156 -14.63 -14.13 -2.35
CA GLU A 156 -14.35 -14.35 -0.93
C GLU A 156 -14.01 -13.04 -0.19
N LEU A 157 -13.36 -12.10 -0.89
CA LEU A 157 -12.95 -10.81 -0.31
C LEU A 157 -14.02 -9.72 -0.41
N LYS A 158 -15.06 -9.89 -1.23
CA LYS A 158 -16.09 -8.85 -1.45
C LYS A 158 -16.73 -8.37 -0.16
N ASN A 159 -17.09 -9.31 0.74
CA ASN A 159 -17.69 -8.94 2.03
C ASN A 159 -16.76 -8.09 2.90
N ARG A 160 -15.46 -8.35 2.86
CA ARG A 160 -14.45 -7.57 3.56
C ARG A 160 -14.34 -6.16 2.97
N VAL A 161 -14.28 -6.06 1.64
CA VAL A 161 -14.28 -4.78 0.92
C VAL A 161 -15.54 -3.95 1.21
N TYR A 162 -16.72 -4.58 1.27
CA TYR A 162 -17.97 -3.87 1.61
C TYR A 162 -17.92 -3.22 3.00
N ARG A 163 -17.38 -3.92 4.00
CA ARG A 163 -17.25 -3.37 5.37
C ARG A 163 -16.25 -2.22 5.43
N PHE A 164 -15.10 -2.42 4.78
CA PHE A 164 -14.06 -1.40 4.68
C PHE A 164 -14.59 -0.13 4.01
N TYR A 165 -15.17 -0.24 2.80
CA TYR A 165 -15.71 0.92 2.09
C TYR A 165 -16.90 1.56 2.80
N ASN A 166 -17.80 0.78 3.39
CA ASN A 166 -18.90 1.35 4.16
C ASN A 166 -18.40 2.25 5.29
N THR A 167 -17.39 1.79 6.03
CA THR A 167 -16.79 2.57 7.12
C THR A 167 -16.10 3.82 6.59
N LEU A 168 -15.37 3.68 5.48
CA LEU A 168 -14.69 4.80 4.82
C LEU A 168 -15.68 5.88 4.34
N PHE A 169 -16.77 5.47 3.69
CA PHE A 169 -17.75 6.40 3.11
C PHE A 169 -18.48 7.16 4.20
N VAL A 170 -19.05 6.44 5.18
CA VAL A 170 -19.75 7.07 6.31
C VAL A 170 -18.83 8.03 7.06
N ALA A 171 -17.54 7.68 7.22
CA ALA A 171 -16.58 8.54 7.89
C ALA A 171 -16.28 9.83 7.10
N LEU A 172 -16.09 9.73 5.79
CA LEU A 172 -15.82 10.88 4.92
C LEU A 172 -17.06 11.78 4.78
N GLU A 173 -18.25 11.20 4.65
CA GLU A 173 -19.52 11.95 4.60
C GLU A 173 -19.80 12.69 5.90
N HIS A 174 -19.52 12.07 7.06
CA HIS A 174 -19.60 12.74 8.36
C HIS A 174 -18.66 13.96 8.45
N LEU A 175 -17.53 13.92 7.73
CA LEU A 175 -16.58 15.03 7.63
C LEU A 175 -16.91 16.03 6.50
N GLY A 176 -18.04 15.85 5.81
CA GLY A 176 -18.53 16.75 4.77
C GLY A 176 -18.01 16.48 3.35
N TYR A 177 -17.36 15.33 3.11
CA TYR A 177 -16.92 14.89 1.80
C TYR A 177 -18.02 14.10 1.08
N THR A 178 -18.00 14.11 -0.25
CA THR A 178 -18.95 13.34 -1.06
C THR A 178 -18.27 12.12 -1.67
N VAL A 179 -18.97 10.98 -1.67
CA VAL A 179 -18.53 9.75 -2.33
C VAL A 179 -19.32 9.56 -3.62
N GLU A 180 -18.63 9.42 -4.75
CA GLU A 180 -19.30 9.28 -6.03
C GLU A 180 -18.56 8.32 -6.98
N ASN A 181 -19.32 7.67 -7.86
CA ASN A 181 -18.76 6.98 -9.01
C ASN A 181 -18.76 7.95 -10.20
N ALA A 182 -17.59 8.44 -10.57
CA ALA A 182 -17.41 9.21 -11.79
C ALA A 182 -17.07 8.26 -12.95
N PRO A 183 -17.61 8.46 -14.17
CA PRO A 183 -17.16 7.70 -15.32
C PRO A 183 -15.74 8.13 -15.72
N LYS A 184 -14.85 7.16 -16.00
CA LYS A 184 -13.48 7.43 -16.45
C LYS A 184 -13.41 8.03 -17.86
N SER A 185 -14.49 7.92 -18.64
CA SER A 185 -14.60 8.41 -20.02
C SER A 185 -16.06 8.75 -20.38
N TYR A 186 -16.27 9.79 -21.19
CA TYR A 186 -17.56 10.20 -21.78
C TYR A 186 -18.01 9.27 -22.92
N GLY A 187 -17.88 7.95 -22.75
CA GLY A 187 -18.30 6.96 -23.73
C GLY A 187 -19.81 6.67 -23.70
N TYR A 188 -20.37 6.29 -24.85
CA TYR A 188 -21.80 5.99 -25.05
C TYR A 188 -22.33 4.75 -24.30
N SER A 189 -21.49 4.01 -23.56
CA SER A 189 -21.91 2.86 -22.76
C SER A 189 -21.21 2.88 -21.38
N ARG A 190 -21.98 3.15 -20.32
CA ARG A 190 -21.48 3.24 -18.94
C ARG A 190 -21.40 1.85 -18.28
N ARG A 191 -20.44 1.03 -18.70
CA ARG A 191 -20.24 -0.27 -18.04
C ARG A 191 -19.67 -0.08 -16.64
N VAL A 192 -20.00 -0.99 -15.73
CA VAL A 192 -19.46 -0.99 -14.35
C VAL A 192 -17.92 -0.96 -14.32
N VAL A 193 -17.26 -1.58 -15.30
CA VAL A 193 -15.78 -1.59 -15.39
C VAL A 193 -15.17 -0.21 -15.63
N ASP A 194 -15.96 0.73 -16.17
CA ASP A 194 -15.54 2.08 -16.51
C ASP A 194 -15.82 3.08 -15.36
N ASN A 195 -16.42 2.61 -14.25
CA ASN A 195 -16.66 3.42 -13.06
C ASN A 195 -15.36 3.66 -12.28
N GLU A 196 -15.12 4.92 -11.94
CA GLU A 196 -14.03 5.41 -11.13
C GLU A 196 -14.59 5.97 -9.81
N LEU A 197 -14.39 5.23 -8.73
CA LEU A 197 -14.80 5.67 -7.40
C LEU A 197 -13.93 6.86 -6.98
N SER A 198 -14.56 7.97 -6.62
CA SER A 198 -13.90 9.22 -6.27
C SER A 198 -14.47 9.81 -4.98
N ILE A 199 -13.62 10.52 -4.25
CA ILE A 199 -14.00 11.34 -3.11
C ILE A 199 -13.85 12.80 -3.52
N SER A 200 -14.86 13.63 -3.28
CA SER A 200 -14.87 15.03 -3.66
C SER A 200 -15.19 15.97 -2.49
N PHE A 201 -14.63 17.18 -2.55
CA PHE A 201 -14.91 18.27 -1.63
C PHE A 201 -14.69 19.61 -2.33
N GLY A 202 -15.65 20.53 -2.26
CA GLY A 202 -15.51 21.88 -2.80
C GLY A 202 -15.25 21.96 -4.32
N GLY A 203 -15.61 20.93 -5.08
CA GLY A 203 -15.37 20.84 -6.53
C GLY A 203 -14.04 20.23 -6.94
N ASP A 204 -13.20 19.84 -5.97
CA ASP A 204 -11.99 19.05 -6.19
C ASP A 204 -12.29 17.58 -5.90
N ARG A 205 -11.68 16.67 -6.65
CA ARG A 205 -11.93 15.23 -6.56
C ARG A 205 -10.66 14.43 -6.64
N VAL A 206 -10.63 13.32 -5.92
CA VAL A 206 -9.53 12.37 -5.92
C VAL A 206 -10.07 10.95 -6.14
N PRO A 207 -9.67 10.28 -7.23
CA PRO A 207 -10.01 8.88 -7.43
C PRO A 207 -9.35 7.96 -6.42
N ILE A 208 -10.06 6.92 -6.00
CA ILE A 208 -9.58 5.86 -5.12
C ILE A 208 -9.85 4.49 -5.73
N PHE A 209 -9.03 3.50 -5.37
CA PHE A 209 -9.19 2.14 -5.83
C PHE A 209 -8.89 1.13 -4.74
N ILE A 210 -9.44 -0.07 -4.93
CA ILE A 210 -9.04 -1.27 -4.19
C ILE A 210 -8.85 -2.42 -5.16
N LYS A 211 -7.79 -3.20 -4.96
CA LYS A 211 -7.51 -4.39 -5.75
C LYS A 211 -6.94 -5.50 -4.89
N GLU A 212 -7.11 -6.73 -5.34
CA GLU A 212 -6.43 -7.87 -4.75
C GLU A 212 -5.02 -7.98 -5.31
N ILE A 213 -4.04 -8.19 -4.43
CA ILE A 213 -2.65 -8.37 -4.80
C ILE A 213 -2.52 -9.72 -5.49
N GLN A 214 -1.80 -9.71 -6.62
CA GLN A 214 -1.51 -10.91 -7.40
C GLN A 214 -0.02 -11.18 -7.35
N THR A 215 0.33 -12.46 -7.22
CA THR A 215 1.71 -12.95 -7.31
C THR A 215 1.88 -13.71 -8.62
N ARG A 216 3.01 -13.47 -9.26
CA ARG A 216 3.40 -14.17 -10.49
C ARG A 216 4.05 -15.51 -10.13
N ILE A 217 3.59 -16.59 -10.75
CA ILE A 217 4.21 -17.91 -10.67
C ILE A 217 4.60 -18.39 -12.06
N ASP A 218 5.56 -19.30 -12.15
CA ASP A 218 5.94 -19.91 -13.44
C ASP A 218 4.74 -20.67 -14.01
N HIS A 219 4.45 -20.43 -15.28
CA HIS A 219 3.33 -21.08 -15.96
C HIS A 219 3.68 -22.53 -16.26
N ILE A 220 2.76 -23.44 -15.94
CA ILE A 220 2.87 -24.85 -16.30
C ILE A 220 1.97 -25.06 -17.52
N PRO A 221 2.54 -25.24 -18.73
CA PRO A 221 1.75 -25.37 -19.94
C PRO A 221 0.80 -26.57 -19.86
N THR A 222 -0.46 -26.36 -20.22
CA THR A 222 -1.44 -27.46 -20.30
C THR A 222 -1.25 -28.26 -21.58
N ASP A 223 -1.69 -29.53 -21.58
CA ASP A 223 -1.70 -30.39 -22.78
C ASP A 223 -2.40 -29.74 -23.98
N LYS A 224 -3.40 -28.89 -23.71
CA LYS A 224 -4.14 -28.16 -24.74
C LYS A 224 -3.31 -27.04 -25.36
N GLU A 225 -2.52 -26.33 -24.56
CA GLU A 225 -1.61 -25.27 -25.01
C GLU A 225 -0.42 -25.87 -25.77
N LEU A 226 0.13 -26.99 -25.30
CA LEU A 226 1.21 -27.72 -25.98
C LEU A 226 0.78 -28.25 -27.35
N LYS A 227 -0.48 -28.66 -27.51
CA LYS A 227 -1.03 -29.13 -28.79
C LYS A 227 -1.40 -27.99 -29.74
N ASN A 228 -1.49 -26.75 -29.26
CA ASN A 228 -1.95 -25.61 -30.06
C ASN A 228 -0.79 -24.68 -30.41
N SER A 229 -0.17 -24.93 -31.58
CA SER A 229 0.97 -24.17 -32.10
C SER A 229 0.66 -22.71 -32.50
N LEU A 230 -0.62 -22.30 -32.49
CA LEU A 230 -1.04 -20.96 -32.93
C LEU A 230 -0.86 -19.86 -31.89
N TRP A 231 -0.61 -20.19 -30.62
CA TRP A 231 -0.51 -19.22 -29.53
C TRP A 231 0.80 -19.36 -28.75
N SER A 232 1.43 -18.22 -28.44
CA SER A 232 2.58 -18.19 -27.55
C SER A 232 2.14 -18.59 -26.14
N ILE A 233 2.76 -19.63 -25.61
CA ILE A 233 2.54 -20.11 -24.24
C ILE A 233 3.08 -19.05 -23.27
N PRO A 234 2.27 -18.53 -22.34
CA PRO A 234 2.73 -17.58 -21.35
C PRO A 234 3.88 -18.16 -20.52
N SER A 235 4.82 -17.32 -20.11
CA SER A 235 5.89 -17.73 -19.18
C SER A 235 5.42 -17.77 -17.73
N TYR A 236 4.29 -17.14 -17.40
CA TYR A 236 3.82 -16.97 -16.03
C TYR A 236 2.30 -16.93 -15.89
N ASP A 237 1.81 -17.44 -14.77
CA ASP A 237 0.44 -17.27 -14.29
C ASP A 237 0.37 -16.27 -13.12
N TYR A 238 -0.81 -15.70 -12.90
CA TYR A 238 -1.07 -14.80 -11.78
C TYR A 238 -2.04 -15.42 -10.78
N ILE A 239 -1.57 -15.63 -9.56
CA ILE A 239 -2.40 -16.13 -8.46
C ILE A 239 -2.79 -14.98 -7.54
N LYS A 240 -4.08 -14.92 -7.23
CA LYS A 240 -4.68 -14.03 -6.26
C LYS A 240 -4.23 -14.40 -4.84
N THR A 241 -3.69 -13.45 -4.09
CA THR A 241 -3.04 -13.71 -2.80
C THR A 241 -3.96 -13.62 -1.58
N GLY A 242 -5.23 -13.21 -1.74
CA GLY A 242 -6.12 -12.91 -0.62
C GLY A 242 -5.83 -11.56 0.06
N LYS A 243 -4.78 -10.84 -0.35
CA LYS A 243 -4.35 -9.57 0.25
C LYS A 243 -4.90 -8.38 -0.54
N LEU A 244 -5.40 -7.37 0.15
CA LEU A 244 -5.93 -6.15 -0.44
C LEU A 244 -4.87 -5.06 -0.56
N HIS A 245 -4.98 -4.26 -1.62
CA HIS A 245 -4.25 -3.02 -1.84
C HIS A 245 -5.28 -1.92 -2.10
N PHE A 246 -5.39 -0.99 -1.15
CA PHE A 246 -6.13 0.26 -1.29
C PHE A 246 -5.19 1.38 -1.73
N GLY A 247 -5.67 2.27 -2.60
CA GLY A 247 -4.88 3.42 -2.99
C GLY A 247 -5.66 4.62 -3.50
N ILE A 248 -4.95 5.74 -3.55
CA ILE A 248 -5.37 7.02 -4.11
C ILE A 248 -4.72 7.15 -5.49
N ASP A 249 -5.53 7.29 -6.54
CA ASP A 249 -5.08 7.49 -7.91
C ASP A 249 -5.04 8.99 -8.25
N SER A 250 -4.14 9.71 -7.55
CA SER A 250 -3.79 11.10 -7.82
C SER A 250 -2.27 11.22 -7.96
N TYR A 251 -1.79 12.04 -8.89
CA TYR A 251 -0.35 12.25 -9.08
C TYR A 251 0.26 13.06 -7.93
N HIS A 252 -0.47 14.02 -7.35
CA HIS A 252 0.07 14.94 -6.35
C HIS A 252 -0.04 14.43 -4.90
N ALA A 253 -0.85 13.40 -4.64
CA ALA A 253 -1.02 12.85 -3.30
C ALA A 253 0.31 12.40 -2.65
N ARG A 254 0.58 12.87 -1.43
CA ARG A 254 1.84 12.60 -0.71
C ARG A 254 1.99 11.14 -0.25
N ARG A 255 0.87 10.49 0.12
CA ARG A 255 0.78 9.05 0.37
C ARG A 255 -0.41 8.49 -0.40
N LYS A 256 -0.19 7.34 -1.06
CA LYS A 256 -1.16 6.81 -2.04
C LYS A 256 -1.50 5.34 -1.88
N ASN A 257 -0.80 4.59 -1.03
CA ASN A 257 -0.87 3.14 -1.04
C ASN A 257 -0.91 2.55 0.37
N TRP A 258 -1.87 1.66 0.60
CA TRP A 258 -2.03 0.87 1.81
C TRP A 258 -2.32 -0.57 1.41
N ARG A 259 -1.61 -1.52 2.01
CA ARG A 259 -1.69 -2.93 1.62
C ARG A 259 -1.78 -3.79 2.86
N ASP A 260 -2.43 -4.93 2.70
CA ASP A 260 -2.32 -5.99 3.68
C ASP A 260 -0.89 -6.51 3.73
N THR A 261 -0.43 -6.71 4.95
CA THR A 261 0.84 -7.34 5.31
C THR A 261 0.57 -8.40 6.37
N GLU A 262 1.56 -9.23 6.68
CA GLU A 262 1.41 -10.22 7.75
C GLU A 262 1.15 -9.56 9.12
N ALA A 263 1.63 -8.32 9.32
CA ALA A 263 1.55 -7.62 10.59
C ALA A 263 0.35 -6.66 10.71
N LYS A 264 -0.23 -6.22 9.58
CA LYS A 264 -1.25 -5.17 9.55
C LYS A 264 -2.13 -5.29 8.32
N VAL A 265 -3.43 -5.14 8.51
CA VAL A 265 -4.41 -5.09 7.42
C VAL A 265 -4.82 -3.64 7.09
N ILE A 266 -5.52 -3.43 5.97
CA ILE A 266 -5.97 -2.08 5.58
C ILE A 266 -7.03 -1.51 6.54
N GLU A 267 -7.83 -2.36 7.19
CA GLU A 267 -8.85 -1.96 8.16
C GLU A 267 -8.24 -1.28 9.38
N ASP A 268 -7.08 -1.76 9.86
CA ASP A 268 -6.32 -1.16 10.96
C ASP A 268 -5.72 0.22 10.61
N GLN A 269 -5.84 0.61 9.34
CA GLN A 269 -5.32 1.87 8.79
C GLN A 269 -6.44 2.82 8.39
N ILE A 270 -7.71 2.49 8.67
CA ILE A 270 -8.86 3.27 8.19
C ILE A 270 -8.79 4.75 8.59
N GLY A 271 -8.42 5.04 9.84
CA GLY A 271 -8.24 6.41 10.33
C GLY A 271 -7.16 7.17 9.59
N GLU A 272 -5.99 6.54 9.41
CA GLU A 272 -4.91 7.11 8.61
C GLU A 272 -5.35 7.36 7.16
N ILE A 273 -6.06 6.41 6.55
CA ILE A 273 -6.53 6.49 5.17
C ILE A 273 -7.44 7.70 4.98
N VAL A 274 -8.40 7.92 5.89
CA VAL A 274 -9.29 9.10 5.87
C VAL A 274 -8.48 10.39 5.82
N LEU A 275 -7.49 10.55 6.72
CA LEU A 275 -6.68 11.76 6.82
C LEU A 275 -5.86 12.02 5.55
N TRP A 276 -5.31 10.97 4.94
CA TRP A 276 -4.56 11.10 3.68
C TRP A 276 -5.43 11.38 2.45
N ILE A 277 -6.69 10.92 2.44
CA ILE A 277 -7.64 11.29 1.38
C ILE A 277 -7.97 12.78 1.48
N MET A 278 -8.25 13.27 2.69
CA MET A 278 -8.51 14.70 2.92
C MET A 278 -7.33 15.57 2.49
N ASP A 279 -6.11 15.15 2.85
CA ASP A 279 -4.87 15.81 2.41
C ASP A 279 -4.72 15.80 0.90
N ALA A 280 -4.95 14.65 0.24
CA ALA A 280 -4.84 14.53 -1.20
C ALA A 280 -5.78 15.49 -1.94
N ILE A 281 -7.02 15.63 -1.47
CA ILE A 281 -8.00 16.56 -2.05
C ILE A 281 -7.54 18.01 -1.89
N HIS A 282 -7.00 18.36 -0.71
CA HIS A 282 -6.43 19.69 -0.50
C HIS A 282 -5.23 19.97 -1.41
N VAL A 283 -4.34 18.99 -1.60
CA VAL A 283 -3.19 19.14 -2.50
C VAL A 283 -3.64 19.36 -3.95
N GLU A 284 -4.66 18.63 -4.43
CA GLU A 284 -5.24 18.86 -5.76
C GLU A 284 -5.83 20.28 -5.87
N LYS A 285 -6.54 20.76 -4.84
CA LYS A 285 -7.05 22.14 -4.79
C LYS A 285 -5.94 23.18 -4.93
N VAL A 286 -4.84 23.03 -4.19
CA VAL A 286 -3.70 23.96 -4.22
C VAL A 286 -2.99 23.91 -5.57
N LYS A 287 -2.90 22.74 -6.21
CA LYS A 287 -2.23 22.56 -7.51
C LYS A 287 -3.07 23.05 -8.70
N ARG A 288 -4.38 23.20 -8.52
CA ARG A 288 -5.30 23.75 -9.52
C ARG A 288 -5.20 25.27 -9.67
N ILE A 289 -4.72 25.96 -8.63
CA ILE A 289 -4.48 27.41 -8.57
C ILE A 289 -3.13 27.72 -9.21
#